data_AF-A0A1J4V8T7-F1
#
_entry.id   AF-A0A1J4V8T7-F1
#
_cell.length_a   1.000
_cell.length_b   1.000
_cell.length_c   1.000
_cell.angle_alpha   90.00
_cell.angle_beta   90.00
_cell.angle_gamma   90.00
#
_symmetry.space_group_name_H-M   'P 1'
#
loop_
_entity.id
_entity.type
_entity.pdbx_description
1 polymer ?
#
loop_
_entity_poly.entity_id
_entity_poly.type
_entity_poly.pdbx_seq_one_letter_code
_entity_poly.pdbx_strand_id
1 'polypeptide(L)'
;MKIVESKSGAPTLVIGERYLHSKYDPVKEAQREISAVAGDNPAVLVILGTGLGYTITEALKILPNTKILAVESNPDIYRLMMENRQISESERIFFVVGKNRESNFEAITRCIDASAATCIKYISRLSVLDDKHYSEITEMIGKVAEMQIEGLNSMVRFGPLWWENSVRNYREWAELPDASGWFGAFSKTPVFIFAAGPTLSDNLDLFADGEGGLRFAVDTAYPILVKAGIRVDAVFAVDAQKMTLAHFEGAQPDFLLGAPVIPPELWKLAKKSVILSLDGPHFSWFDIALGRRTARLKSGGSVTTFAFDLARRMTAEKIILVGADFAHRHGRRHSSGTAYEHFTDLIQSRFFSIESLNRQNQIQRDGFETESQLAQYAQWMKWEIYETSRPVFRTADFGLLKDVPVIDRAELKKIISTARPEFYRPNFHPVDSRFLIEAFKMEKIALQFAMNGDATALRELSGFFDPIIRPYAVVSQREELSAKLLNELFDKLRSADRILDEVISGSAENVKSEP
;
A
#
# COMPACT_ATOMS: atom_id res chain seq x y z
N MET A 1 -22.04 36.40 -2.39
CA MET A 1 -20.81 36.50 -3.22
C MET A 1 -21.17 37.24 -4.49
N LYS A 2 -20.28 38.06 -5.05
CA LYS A 2 -20.55 38.80 -6.31
C LYS A 2 -19.32 38.79 -7.21
N ILE A 3 -19.52 38.58 -8.51
CA ILE A 3 -18.49 38.79 -9.52
C ILE A 3 -18.52 40.27 -9.91
N VAL A 4 -17.37 40.92 -9.91
CA VAL A 4 -17.18 42.30 -10.37
C VAL A 4 -16.03 42.37 -11.35
N GLU A 5 -15.97 43.39 -12.18
CA GLU A 5 -14.88 43.60 -13.12
C GLU A 5 -13.66 44.22 -12.40
N SER A 6 -12.46 43.69 -12.65
CA SER A 6 -11.21 44.30 -12.20
C SER A 6 -10.81 45.46 -13.13
N LYS A 7 -9.81 46.26 -12.74
CA LYS A 7 -9.32 47.36 -13.60
C LYS A 7 -8.74 46.88 -14.94
N SER A 8 -8.33 45.62 -15.05
CA SER A 8 -7.85 45.02 -16.30
C SER A 8 -8.98 44.42 -17.16
N GLY A 9 -10.24 44.50 -16.72
CA GLY A 9 -11.39 43.92 -17.40
C GLY A 9 -11.67 42.44 -17.07
N ALA A 10 -10.73 41.76 -16.41
CA ALA A 10 -10.94 40.38 -15.97
C ALA A 10 -11.85 40.32 -14.72
N PRO A 11 -12.73 39.31 -14.57
CA PRO A 11 -13.60 39.21 -13.41
C PRO A 11 -12.83 38.96 -12.10
N THR A 12 -13.35 39.44 -10.98
CA THR A 12 -12.88 39.14 -9.64
C THR A 12 -14.06 38.83 -8.72
N LEU A 13 -13.87 37.89 -7.81
CA LEU A 13 -14.91 37.44 -6.89
C LEU A 13 -14.79 38.18 -5.57
N VAL A 14 -15.91 38.75 -5.10
CA VAL A 14 -16.01 39.46 -3.83
C VAL A 14 -16.91 38.70 -2.86
N ILE A 15 -16.41 38.47 -1.65
CA ILE A 15 -17.12 37.84 -0.54
C ILE A 15 -17.13 38.81 0.63
N GLY A 16 -18.32 39.30 1.00
CA GLY A 16 -18.46 40.43 1.91
C GLY A 16 -17.76 41.67 1.35
N GLU A 17 -16.73 42.14 2.05
CA GLU A 17 -15.89 43.27 1.64
C GLU A 17 -14.52 42.84 1.07
N ARG A 18 -14.24 41.53 1.03
CA ARG A 18 -12.94 40.99 0.61
C ARG A 18 -12.96 40.54 -0.85
N TYR A 19 -11.93 40.93 -1.58
CA TYR A 19 -11.65 40.43 -2.93
C TYR A 19 -10.85 39.14 -2.85
N LEU A 20 -11.25 38.10 -3.59
CA LEU A 20 -10.50 36.84 -3.69
C LEU A 20 -9.38 36.89 -4.74
N HIS A 21 -9.46 37.83 -5.68
CA HIS A 21 -8.39 38.14 -6.62
C HIS A 21 -8.11 39.64 -6.67
N SER A 22 -6.91 39.99 -7.11
CA SER A 22 -6.50 41.37 -7.37
C SER A 22 -7.59 42.18 -8.07
N LYS A 23 -8.00 43.28 -7.43
CA LYS A 23 -8.94 44.26 -8.01
C LYS A 23 -8.35 45.00 -9.23
N TYR A 24 -7.03 44.90 -9.44
CA TYR A 24 -6.33 45.57 -10.52
C TYR A 24 -6.17 44.66 -11.72
N ASP A 25 -5.59 43.49 -11.50
CA ASP A 25 -5.27 42.52 -12.55
C ASP A 25 -5.08 41.12 -11.93
N PRO A 26 -6.13 40.28 -11.96
CA PRO A 26 -6.11 38.93 -11.37
C PRO A 26 -5.23 37.95 -12.16
N VAL A 27 -5.03 38.19 -13.46
CA VAL A 27 -4.15 37.35 -14.30
C VAL A 27 -2.68 37.60 -13.94
N LYS A 28 -2.27 38.88 -13.82
CA LYS A 28 -0.90 39.22 -13.38
C LYS A 28 -0.61 38.81 -11.94
N GLU A 29 -1.62 38.74 -11.08
CA GLU A 29 -1.46 38.16 -9.75
C GLU A 29 -1.12 36.66 -9.84
N ALA A 30 -1.91 35.87 -10.56
CA ALA A 30 -1.65 34.45 -10.77
C ALA A 30 -0.29 34.19 -11.42
N GLN A 31 0.12 34.98 -12.41
CA GLN A 31 1.45 34.88 -13.03
C GLN A 31 2.57 35.04 -12.01
N ARG A 32 2.47 36.03 -11.12
CA ARG A 32 3.47 36.27 -10.07
C ARG A 32 3.52 35.12 -9.06
N GLU A 33 2.37 34.59 -8.66
CA GLU A 33 2.28 33.43 -7.76
C GLU A 33 2.98 32.20 -8.38
N ILE A 34 2.73 31.91 -9.66
CA ILE A 34 3.34 30.77 -10.35
C ILE A 34 4.83 30.98 -10.61
N SER A 35 5.25 32.17 -11.03
CA SER A 35 6.68 32.46 -11.24
C SER A 35 7.50 32.30 -9.96
N ALA A 36 6.91 32.55 -8.78
CA ALA A 36 7.60 32.39 -7.50
C ALA A 36 7.94 30.92 -7.16
N VAL A 37 7.19 29.96 -7.71
CA VAL A 37 7.39 28.52 -7.46
C VAL A 37 7.94 27.76 -8.68
N ALA A 38 7.98 28.40 -9.85
CA ALA A 38 8.35 27.73 -11.10
C ALA A 38 9.79 27.20 -11.10
N GLY A 39 10.72 27.90 -10.45
CA GLY A 39 12.12 27.48 -10.33
C GLY A 39 12.32 26.17 -9.55
N ASP A 40 11.36 25.80 -8.70
CA ASP A 40 11.41 24.56 -7.91
C ASP A 40 10.97 23.32 -8.70
N ASN A 41 10.48 23.51 -9.93
CA ASN A 41 9.93 22.47 -10.80
C ASN A 41 9.01 21.48 -10.04
N PRO A 42 7.91 21.95 -9.42
CA PRO A 42 7.06 21.11 -8.57
C PRO A 42 6.46 19.94 -9.34
N ALA A 43 6.43 18.74 -8.74
CA ALA A 43 5.68 17.63 -9.33
C ALA A 43 4.18 17.79 -9.06
N VAL A 44 3.83 18.34 -7.89
CA VAL A 44 2.47 18.74 -7.54
C VAL A 44 2.46 20.19 -7.06
N LEU A 45 1.55 20.97 -7.61
CA LEU A 45 1.18 22.28 -7.11
C LEU A 45 -0.18 22.20 -6.43
N VAL A 46 -0.21 22.42 -5.12
CA VAL A 46 -1.43 22.49 -4.32
C VAL A 46 -1.90 23.94 -4.26
N ILE A 47 -3.13 24.20 -4.69
CA ILE A 47 -3.75 25.52 -4.66
C ILE A 47 -4.85 25.48 -3.60
N LEU A 48 -4.62 26.17 -2.47
CA LEU A 48 -5.58 26.30 -1.38
C LEU A 48 -6.45 27.55 -1.62
N GLY A 49 -7.70 27.31 -2.02
CA GLY A 49 -8.64 28.33 -2.46
C GLY A 49 -8.45 28.67 -3.93
N THR A 50 -9.32 28.13 -4.79
CA THR A 50 -9.17 28.24 -6.24
C THR A 50 -9.64 29.60 -6.77
N GLY A 51 -10.62 30.20 -6.09
CA GLY A 51 -11.32 31.38 -6.59
C GLY A 51 -11.91 31.09 -7.97
N LEU A 52 -11.73 32.01 -8.92
CA LEU A 52 -12.18 31.90 -10.31
C LEU A 52 -11.20 31.16 -11.23
N GLY A 53 -10.15 30.53 -10.69
CA GLY A 53 -9.30 29.59 -11.42
C GLY A 53 -8.03 30.16 -12.09
N TYR A 54 -7.74 31.45 -11.93
CA TYR A 54 -6.58 32.10 -12.60
C TYR A 54 -5.24 31.39 -12.36
N THR A 55 -4.95 30.99 -11.11
CA THR A 55 -3.69 30.30 -10.77
C THR A 55 -3.62 28.90 -11.38
N ILE A 56 -4.76 28.20 -11.52
CA ILE A 56 -4.81 26.90 -12.21
C ILE A 56 -4.46 27.12 -13.69
N THR A 57 -5.09 28.10 -14.35
CA THR A 57 -4.86 28.41 -15.76
C THR A 57 -3.41 28.80 -16.04
N GLU A 58 -2.80 29.65 -15.20
CA GLU A 58 -1.40 30.03 -15.39
C GLU A 58 -0.43 28.89 -15.04
N ALA A 59 -0.73 28.06 -14.03
CA ALA A 59 0.05 26.86 -13.73
C ALA A 59 0.09 25.89 -14.91
N LEU A 60 -1.06 25.63 -15.56
CA LEU A 60 -1.10 24.73 -16.72
C LEU A 60 -0.21 25.20 -17.88
N LYS A 61 -0.04 26.52 -18.05
CA LYS A 61 0.78 27.13 -19.11
C LYS A 61 2.27 27.11 -18.78
N ILE A 62 2.64 27.51 -17.57
CA ILE A 62 4.04 27.71 -17.16
C ILE A 62 4.68 26.40 -16.69
N LEU A 63 3.87 25.48 -16.16
CA LEU A 63 4.30 24.21 -15.56
C LEU A 63 3.67 23.03 -16.31
N PRO A 64 4.18 22.67 -17.52
CA PRO A 64 3.54 21.68 -18.38
C PRO A 64 3.55 20.26 -17.80
N ASN A 65 4.50 19.94 -16.92
CA ASN A 65 4.68 18.60 -16.33
C ASN A 65 4.16 18.49 -14.89
N THR A 66 3.58 19.55 -14.34
CA THR A 66 3.10 19.59 -12.95
C THR A 66 1.64 19.17 -12.87
N LYS A 67 1.32 18.29 -11.92
CA LYS A 67 -0.05 18.00 -11.50
C LYS A 67 -0.57 19.13 -10.60
N ILE A 68 -1.85 19.47 -10.72
CA ILE A 68 -2.48 20.54 -9.94
C ILE A 68 -3.52 19.92 -9.02
N LEU A 69 -3.34 20.10 -7.71
CA LEU A 69 -4.33 19.74 -6.70
C LEU A 69 -5.06 21.00 -6.23
N ALA A 70 -6.25 21.22 -6.79
CA ALA A 70 -7.06 22.41 -6.58
C ALA A 70 -8.06 22.16 -5.44
N VAL A 71 -7.84 22.83 -4.30
CA VAL A 71 -8.65 22.66 -3.09
C VAL A 71 -9.59 23.85 -2.93
N GLU A 72 -10.90 23.59 -2.91
CA GLU A 72 -11.93 24.60 -2.70
C GLU A 72 -12.99 24.12 -1.70
N SER A 73 -13.00 24.74 -0.51
CA SER A 73 -13.90 24.40 0.59
C SER A 73 -15.37 24.76 0.29
N ASN A 74 -15.61 25.76 -0.58
CA ASN A 74 -16.93 26.26 -0.88
C ASN A 74 -17.40 25.78 -2.27
N PRO A 75 -18.37 24.85 -2.35
CA PRO A 75 -18.89 24.34 -3.61
C PRO A 75 -19.46 25.40 -4.56
N ASP A 76 -19.93 26.54 -4.05
CA ASP A 76 -20.42 27.64 -4.89
C ASP A 76 -19.27 28.38 -5.58
N ILE A 77 -18.12 28.54 -4.93
CA ILE A 77 -16.91 29.10 -5.56
C ILE A 77 -16.41 28.16 -6.65
N TYR A 78 -16.38 26.85 -6.36
CA TYR A 78 -16.06 25.84 -7.37
C TYR A 78 -17.00 25.90 -8.58
N ARG A 79 -18.32 26.05 -8.36
CA ARG A 79 -19.29 26.21 -9.44
C ARG A 79 -18.99 27.45 -10.29
N LEU A 80 -18.79 28.61 -9.66
CA LEU A 80 -18.46 29.86 -10.35
C LEU A 80 -17.15 29.76 -11.14
N MET A 81 -16.15 29.06 -10.61
CA MET A 81 -14.88 28.79 -11.29
C MET A 81 -15.10 28.00 -12.59
N MET A 82 -15.90 26.93 -12.52
CA MET A 82 -16.20 26.09 -13.69
C MET A 82 -17.04 26.85 -14.73
N GLU A 83 -17.96 27.72 -14.29
CA GLU A 83 -18.75 28.59 -15.16
C GLU A 83 -17.91 29.68 -15.84
N ASN A 84 -16.82 30.14 -15.21
CA ASN A 84 -15.93 31.18 -15.74
C ASN A 84 -15.14 30.72 -16.99
N ARG A 85 -15.17 29.43 -17.36
CA ARG A 85 -14.58 28.83 -18.58
C ARG A 85 -13.12 29.17 -18.89
N GLN A 86 -12.35 29.63 -17.91
CA GLN A 86 -10.92 29.92 -18.08
C GLN A 86 -10.02 28.70 -17.87
N ILE A 87 -10.57 27.61 -17.33
CA ILE A 87 -9.85 26.36 -17.08
C ILE A 87 -10.09 25.44 -18.27
N SER A 88 -9.02 25.15 -19.01
CA SER A 88 -9.04 24.09 -20.02
C SER A 88 -9.19 22.73 -19.35
N GLU A 89 -9.99 21.84 -19.91
CA GLU A 89 -10.02 20.44 -19.48
C GLU A 89 -8.60 19.85 -19.56
N SER A 90 -8.14 19.27 -18.46
CA SER A 90 -6.82 18.67 -18.38
C SER A 90 -6.82 17.55 -17.35
N GLU A 91 -6.28 16.39 -17.73
CA GLU A 91 -6.07 15.24 -16.83
C GLU A 91 -5.08 15.53 -15.70
N ARG A 92 -4.37 16.68 -15.77
CA ARG A 92 -3.44 17.13 -14.73
C ARG A 92 -4.13 17.80 -13.55
N ILE A 93 -5.42 18.09 -13.62
CA ILE A 93 -6.15 18.79 -12.55
C ILE A 93 -6.93 17.79 -11.71
N PHE A 94 -6.71 17.84 -10.40
CA PHE A 94 -7.42 17.07 -9.39
C PHE A 94 -8.13 18.05 -8.46
N PHE A 95 -9.43 17.88 -8.27
CA PHE A 95 -10.24 18.77 -7.45
C PHE A 95 -10.58 18.14 -6.10
N VAL A 96 -10.39 18.91 -5.04
CA VAL A 96 -10.83 18.61 -3.68
C VAL A 96 -11.88 19.66 -3.34
N VAL A 97 -13.17 19.27 -3.35
CA VAL A 97 -14.28 20.22 -3.26
C VAL A 97 -15.17 19.92 -2.06
N GLY A 98 -15.39 20.93 -1.24
CA GLY A 98 -16.21 20.81 -0.05
C GLY A 98 -15.57 19.92 1.01
N LYS A 99 -16.40 19.48 1.96
CA LYS A 99 -15.94 18.85 3.22
C LYS A 99 -16.06 17.34 3.26
N ASN A 100 -16.36 16.69 2.13
CA ASN A 100 -16.44 15.24 2.08
C ASN A 100 -15.02 14.65 2.14
N ARG A 101 -14.69 14.06 3.29
CA ARG A 101 -13.36 13.53 3.57
C ARG A 101 -12.94 12.42 2.61
N GLU A 102 -13.89 11.59 2.18
CA GLU A 102 -13.65 10.43 1.32
C GLU A 102 -13.29 10.85 -0.10
N SER A 103 -14.14 11.66 -0.74
CA SER A 103 -13.87 12.20 -2.08
C SER A 103 -12.59 13.03 -2.11
N ASN A 104 -12.33 13.77 -1.03
CA ASN A 104 -11.11 14.56 -0.89
C ASN A 104 -9.87 13.66 -0.82
N PHE A 105 -9.92 12.57 -0.04
CA PHE A 105 -8.84 11.60 0.05
C PHE A 105 -8.59 10.88 -1.28
N GLU A 106 -9.64 10.47 -2.01
CA GLU A 106 -9.51 9.87 -3.34
C GLU A 106 -8.80 10.82 -4.31
N ALA A 107 -9.23 12.08 -4.38
CA ALA A 107 -8.60 13.07 -5.24
C ALA A 107 -7.12 13.30 -4.88
N ILE A 108 -6.79 13.36 -3.59
CA ILE A 108 -5.41 13.52 -3.09
C ILE A 108 -4.55 12.32 -3.49
N THR A 109 -5.02 11.09 -3.24
CA THR A 109 -4.27 9.85 -3.55
C THR A 109 -4.09 9.63 -5.05
N ARG A 110 -5.05 10.03 -5.88
CA ARG A 110 -4.90 10.02 -7.35
C ARG A 110 -3.88 11.05 -7.84
N CYS A 111 -3.77 12.17 -7.14
CA CYS A 111 -2.82 13.22 -7.49
C CYS A 111 -1.38 12.87 -7.05
N ILE A 112 -1.23 12.35 -5.83
CA ILE A 112 0.06 12.17 -5.15
C ILE A 112 0.50 10.70 -5.20
N ASP A 113 1.25 10.35 -6.23
CA ASP A 113 2.06 9.13 -6.32
C ASP A 113 3.48 9.31 -5.74
N ALA A 114 4.30 8.26 -5.79
CA ALA A 114 5.69 8.28 -5.33
C ALA A 114 6.58 9.35 -5.96
N SER A 115 6.40 9.67 -7.25
CA SER A 115 7.14 10.76 -7.88
C SER A 115 6.61 12.11 -7.43
N ALA A 116 5.29 12.27 -7.45
CA ALA A 116 4.58 13.47 -7.02
C ALA A 116 4.91 13.88 -5.57
N ALA A 117 5.04 12.91 -4.67
CA ALA A 117 5.34 13.13 -3.25
C ALA A 117 6.72 13.77 -2.99
N THR A 118 7.67 13.67 -3.94
CA THR A 118 9.06 14.13 -3.73
C THR A 118 9.22 15.65 -3.58
N CYS A 119 8.29 16.43 -4.11
CA CYS A 119 8.26 17.89 -3.94
C CYS A 119 6.91 18.43 -4.38
N ILE A 120 6.18 18.85 -3.34
CA ILE A 120 4.86 19.45 -3.38
C ILE A 120 5.04 20.92 -2.99
N LYS A 121 4.50 21.82 -3.80
CA LYS A 121 4.50 23.27 -3.50
C LYS A 121 3.07 23.72 -3.24
N TYR A 122 2.93 24.69 -2.33
CA TYR A 122 1.64 25.23 -1.93
C TYR A 122 1.54 26.69 -2.35
N ILE A 123 0.41 27.05 -2.95
CA ILE A 123 -0.05 28.42 -3.09
C ILE A 123 -1.31 28.54 -2.25
N SER A 124 -1.29 29.47 -1.30
CA SER A 124 -2.43 29.76 -0.43
C SER A 124 -2.84 31.21 -0.61
N ARG A 125 -4.13 31.46 -0.77
CA ARG A 125 -4.67 32.83 -0.77
C ARG A 125 -4.93 33.27 0.66
N LEU A 126 -4.49 34.49 1.02
CA LEU A 126 -4.58 35.04 2.39
C LEU A 126 -6.00 35.02 3.00
N SER A 127 -7.06 35.03 2.19
CA SER A 127 -8.46 34.93 2.66
C SER A 127 -8.87 33.52 3.14
N VAL A 128 -8.00 32.53 2.93
CA VAL A 128 -8.21 31.09 3.17
C VAL A 128 -7.63 30.66 4.53
N LEU A 129 -6.87 31.54 5.19
CA LEU A 129 -6.09 31.24 6.40
C LEU A 129 -6.92 30.96 7.66
N ASP A 130 -8.24 31.16 7.64
CA ASP A 130 -9.11 30.95 8.81
C ASP A 130 -10.04 29.72 8.69
N ASP A 131 -9.93 28.91 7.64
CA ASP A 131 -10.77 27.71 7.52
C ASP A 131 -9.98 26.44 7.91
N LYS A 132 -10.34 25.91 9.08
CA LYS A 132 -9.92 24.62 9.65
C LYS A 132 -9.87 23.51 8.60
N HIS A 133 -10.77 23.54 7.62
CA HIS A 133 -10.81 22.58 6.53
C HIS A 133 -9.52 22.53 5.70
N TYR A 134 -8.92 23.67 5.34
CA TYR A 134 -7.69 23.64 4.54
C TYR A 134 -6.52 23.07 5.33
N SER A 135 -6.44 23.35 6.64
CA SER A 135 -5.45 22.70 7.51
C SER A 135 -5.63 21.18 7.56
N GLU A 136 -6.87 20.70 7.68
CA GLU A 136 -7.18 19.26 7.64
C GLU A 136 -6.79 18.61 6.30
N ILE A 137 -6.96 19.33 5.19
CA ILE A 137 -6.56 18.86 3.85
C ILE A 137 -5.04 18.88 3.68
N THR A 138 -4.35 19.92 4.13
CA THR A 138 -2.88 19.98 4.11
C THR A 138 -2.27 18.85 4.95
N GLU A 139 -2.84 18.56 6.12
CA GLU A 139 -2.41 17.42 6.95
C GLU A 139 -2.64 16.08 6.22
N MET A 140 -3.78 15.93 5.53
CA MET A 140 -4.08 14.73 4.74
C MET A 140 -3.10 14.56 3.57
N ILE A 141 -2.79 15.64 2.86
CA ILE A 141 -1.79 15.67 1.78
C ILE A 141 -0.43 15.24 2.30
N GLY A 142 0.01 15.79 3.44
CA GLY A 142 1.28 15.42 4.09
C GLY A 142 1.35 13.92 4.39
N LYS A 143 0.30 13.36 5.00
CA LYS A 143 0.22 11.92 5.30
C LYS A 143 0.27 11.03 4.06
N VAL A 144 -0.40 11.44 2.97
CA VAL A 144 -0.35 10.68 1.70
C VAL A 144 1.06 10.75 1.11
N ALA A 145 1.70 11.92 1.13
CA ALA A 145 3.07 12.07 0.63
C ALA A 145 4.07 11.23 1.45
N GLU A 146 3.98 11.25 2.78
CA GLU A 146 4.79 10.42 3.68
C GLU A 146 4.63 8.93 3.36
N MET A 147 3.40 8.45 3.20
CA MET A 147 3.11 7.06 2.81
C MET A 147 3.78 6.68 1.48
N GLN A 148 3.73 7.56 0.48
CA GLN A 148 4.37 7.31 -0.81
C GLN A 148 5.90 7.28 -0.70
N ILE A 149 6.50 8.16 0.10
CA ILE A 149 7.95 8.20 0.36
C ILE A 149 8.41 6.95 1.13
N GLU A 150 7.65 6.51 2.14
CA GLU A 150 7.94 5.27 2.88
C GLU A 150 7.88 4.03 1.99
N GLY A 151 6.89 3.98 1.07
CA GLY A 151 6.81 2.94 0.05
C GLY A 151 8.03 2.92 -0.87
N LEU A 152 8.50 4.10 -1.30
CA LEU A 152 9.71 4.25 -2.12
C LEU A 152 10.96 3.78 -1.35
N ASN A 153 11.12 4.16 -0.09
CA ASN A 153 12.22 3.74 0.76
C ASN A 153 12.24 2.22 0.98
N SER A 154 11.07 1.61 1.15
CA SER A 154 10.93 0.16 1.26
C SER A 154 11.40 -0.52 -0.03
N MET A 155 11.05 0.03 -1.19
CA MET A 155 11.50 -0.46 -2.49
C MET A 155 13.01 -0.28 -2.71
N VAL A 156 13.62 0.84 -2.29
CA VAL A 156 15.09 1.01 -2.30
C VAL A 156 15.79 -0.12 -1.56
N ARG A 157 15.24 -0.50 -0.40
CA ARG A 157 15.83 -1.48 0.51
C ARG A 157 15.56 -2.93 0.08
N PHE A 158 14.33 -3.25 -0.31
CA PHE A 158 13.89 -4.63 -0.51
C PHE A 158 13.52 -4.97 -1.95
N GLY A 159 13.41 -3.98 -2.85
CA GLY A 159 13.03 -4.18 -4.24
C GLY A 159 13.85 -5.23 -4.99
N PRO A 160 15.19 -5.23 -4.92
CA PRO A 160 16.01 -6.29 -5.52
C PRO A 160 15.69 -7.69 -4.97
N LEU A 161 15.42 -7.81 -3.67
CA LEU A 161 15.05 -9.08 -3.04
C LEU A 161 13.63 -9.53 -3.47
N TRP A 162 12.68 -8.61 -3.56
CA TRP A 162 11.34 -8.88 -4.07
C TRP A 162 11.37 -9.40 -5.50
N TRP A 163 12.17 -8.74 -6.34
CA TRP A 163 12.40 -9.14 -7.72
C TRP A 163 13.06 -10.52 -7.78
N GLU A 164 14.15 -10.74 -7.03
CA GLU A 164 14.87 -12.03 -7.02
C GLU A 164 13.97 -13.17 -6.60
N ASN A 165 13.26 -13.02 -5.47
CA ASN A 165 12.35 -14.05 -4.99
C ASN A 165 11.24 -14.33 -6.01
N SER A 166 10.67 -13.29 -6.65
CA SER A 166 9.63 -13.46 -7.67
C SER A 166 10.12 -14.22 -8.89
N VAL A 167 11.36 -13.97 -9.33
CA VAL A 167 12.00 -14.71 -10.44
C VAL A 167 12.31 -16.14 -10.03
N ARG A 168 12.79 -16.37 -8.80
CA ARG A 168 13.05 -17.74 -8.29
C ARG A 168 11.76 -18.53 -8.05
N ASN A 169 10.66 -17.85 -7.76
CA ASN A 169 9.32 -18.43 -7.55
C ASN A 169 8.49 -18.52 -8.85
N TYR A 170 9.14 -18.50 -10.02
CA TYR A 170 8.42 -18.46 -11.31
C TYR A 170 7.50 -19.67 -11.54
N ARG A 171 7.82 -20.83 -10.98
CA ARG A 171 6.96 -22.02 -11.06
C ARG A 171 5.70 -21.83 -10.24
N GLU A 172 5.85 -21.40 -9.00
CA GLU A 172 4.74 -21.12 -8.10
C GLU A 172 3.80 -20.07 -8.68
N TRP A 173 4.37 -19.05 -9.33
CA TRP A 173 3.59 -18.14 -10.15
C TRP A 173 2.75 -18.90 -11.17
N ALA A 174 3.34 -19.68 -12.06
CA ALA A 174 2.65 -20.27 -13.21
C ALA A 174 1.69 -21.42 -12.83
N GLU A 175 1.99 -22.16 -11.77
CA GLU A 175 1.42 -23.48 -11.48
C GLU A 175 0.53 -23.53 -10.23
N LEU A 176 0.47 -22.46 -9.42
CA LEU A 176 -0.43 -22.39 -8.27
C LEU A 176 -1.70 -21.57 -8.53
N PRO A 177 -2.82 -21.93 -7.90
CA PRO A 177 -4.03 -21.12 -7.91
C PRO A 177 -3.80 -19.75 -7.26
N ASP A 178 -4.58 -18.78 -7.69
CA ASP A 178 -4.61 -17.45 -7.08
C ASP A 178 -5.79 -17.29 -6.12
N ALA A 179 -5.59 -16.52 -5.04
CA ALA A 179 -6.61 -16.27 -4.03
C ALA A 179 -7.85 -15.55 -4.59
N SER A 180 -7.75 -14.86 -5.73
CA SER A 180 -8.92 -14.28 -6.40
C SER A 180 -9.97 -15.30 -6.83
N GLY A 181 -9.61 -16.58 -6.96
CA GLY A 181 -10.57 -17.65 -7.21
C GLY A 181 -11.55 -17.91 -6.05
N TRP A 182 -11.33 -17.33 -4.86
CA TRP A 182 -12.29 -17.35 -3.77
C TRP A 182 -13.18 -16.10 -3.69
N PHE A 183 -13.06 -15.14 -4.62
CA PHE A 183 -13.94 -13.97 -4.59
C PHE A 183 -15.41 -14.39 -4.79
N GLY A 184 -16.28 -13.92 -3.90
CA GLY A 184 -17.68 -14.32 -3.81
C GLY A 184 -17.95 -15.69 -3.15
N ALA A 185 -16.91 -16.43 -2.72
CA ALA A 185 -17.05 -17.73 -2.07
C ALA A 185 -17.08 -17.61 -0.54
N PHE A 186 -17.80 -18.50 0.16
CA PHE A 186 -17.91 -18.49 1.63
C PHE A 186 -18.85 -17.41 2.23
N SER A 187 -19.89 -17.00 1.49
CA SER A 187 -20.86 -15.98 1.93
C SER A 187 -21.70 -16.32 3.17
N LYS A 188 -21.71 -17.60 3.57
CA LYS A 188 -22.39 -18.13 4.78
C LYS A 188 -21.41 -18.60 5.85
N THR A 189 -20.14 -18.22 5.73
CA THR A 189 -19.08 -18.67 6.63
C THR A 189 -18.43 -17.47 7.28
N PRO A 190 -18.41 -17.41 8.63
CA PRO A 190 -17.62 -16.42 9.36
C PRO A 190 -16.12 -16.65 9.14
N VAL A 191 -15.35 -15.57 9.05
CA VAL A 191 -13.88 -15.61 8.93
C VAL A 191 -13.25 -14.91 10.13
N PHE A 192 -12.36 -15.62 10.81
CA PHE A 192 -11.49 -15.09 11.86
C PHE A 192 -10.13 -14.74 11.26
N ILE A 193 -9.66 -13.52 11.53
CA ILE A 193 -8.32 -13.07 11.14
C ILE A 193 -7.50 -12.87 12.41
N PHE A 194 -6.55 -13.77 12.63
CA PHE A 194 -5.59 -13.71 13.71
C PHE A 194 -4.37 -12.90 13.28
N ALA A 195 -4.30 -11.68 13.78
CA ALA A 195 -3.18 -10.77 13.63
C ALA A 195 -2.26 -10.85 14.86
N ALA A 196 -1.02 -10.38 14.73
CA ALA A 196 0.01 -10.55 15.75
C ALA A 196 0.05 -9.45 16.83
N GLY A 197 -0.98 -8.62 16.96
CA GLY A 197 -1.01 -7.53 17.93
C GLY A 197 -1.08 -8.01 19.39
N PRO A 198 -0.78 -7.12 20.35
CA PRO A 198 -0.62 -7.50 21.75
C PRO A 198 -1.80 -8.22 22.40
N THR A 199 -3.05 -8.01 21.97
CA THR A 199 -4.20 -8.69 22.57
C THR A 199 -4.44 -10.09 22.06
N LEU A 200 -3.66 -10.59 21.10
CA LEU A 200 -3.85 -11.94 20.55
C LEU A 200 -3.82 -13.00 21.66
N SER A 201 -2.77 -13.01 22.49
CA SER A 201 -2.58 -13.98 23.59
C SER A 201 -3.75 -13.99 24.58
N ASP A 202 -4.27 -12.82 24.95
CA ASP A 202 -5.41 -12.68 25.87
C ASP A 202 -6.72 -13.31 25.35
N ASN A 203 -6.80 -13.58 24.04
CA ASN A 203 -8.03 -14.00 23.38
C ASN A 203 -7.97 -15.45 22.83
N LEU A 204 -6.84 -16.16 22.98
CA LEU A 204 -6.68 -17.51 22.44
C LEU A 204 -7.68 -18.51 23.05
N ASP A 205 -7.91 -18.41 24.36
CA ASP A 205 -8.82 -19.30 25.08
C ASP A 205 -10.27 -19.23 24.57
N LEU A 206 -10.65 -18.13 23.91
CA LEU A 206 -11.97 -17.99 23.28
C LEU A 206 -12.19 -19.02 22.15
N PHE A 207 -11.13 -19.62 21.63
CA PHE A 207 -11.15 -20.52 20.48
C PHE A 207 -10.81 -21.98 20.81
N ALA A 208 -10.56 -22.30 22.09
CA ALA A 208 -10.10 -23.62 22.52
C ALA A 208 -11.12 -24.74 22.25
N ASP A 209 -12.43 -24.46 22.42
CA ASP A 209 -13.50 -25.48 22.44
C ASP A 209 -14.45 -25.41 21.22
N GLY A 210 -13.95 -25.03 20.04
CA GLY A 210 -14.80 -24.88 18.87
C GLY A 210 -14.05 -25.02 17.55
N GLU A 211 -14.78 -25.28 16.49
CA GLU A 211 -14.25 -25.53 15.15
C GLU A 211 -14.98 -24.70 14.06
N GLY A 212 -16.01 -23.95 14.42
CA GLY A 212 -16.77 -23.13 13.47
C GLY A 212 -15.98 -21.96 12.89
N GLY A 213 -16.34 -21.56 11.66
CA GLY A 213 -15.71 -20.48 10.89
C GLY A 213 -14.32 -20.83 10.33
N LEU A 214 -13.87 -20.05 9.36
CA LEU A 214 -12.52 -20.16 8.79
C LEU A 214 -11.52 -19.37 9.63
N ARG A 215 -10.34 -19.94 9.89
CA ARG A 215 -9.30 -19.32 10.72
C ARG A 215 -8.09 -18.96 9.88
N PHE A 216 -7.96 -17.68 9.59
CA PHE A 216 -6.84 -17.10 8.85
C PHE A 216 -5.83 -16.50 9.82
N ALA A 217 -4.57 -16.89 9.70
CA ALA A 217 -3.49 -16.33 10.49
C ALA A 217 -2.54 -15.55 9.61
N VAL A 218 -2.02 -14.43 10.10
CA VAL A 218 -0.78 -13.87 9.54
C VAL A 218 0.40 -14.70 10.03
N ASP A 219 1.46 -14.82 9.23
CA ASP A 219 2.70 -15.53 9.55
C ASP A 219 3.20 -15.29 10.98
N THR A 220 3.30 -14.04 11.40
CA THR A 220 3.76 -13.64 12.74
C THR A 220 2.89 -14.16 13.88
N ALA A 221 1.60 -14.40 13.64
CA ALA A 221 0.65 -14.98 14.61
C ALA A 221 0.60 -16.51 14.56
N TYR A 222 1.13 -17.14 13.51
CA TYR A 222 1.02 -18.58 13.33
C TYR A 222 1.66 -19.42 14.46
N PRO A 223 2.89 -19.13 14.94
CA PRO A 223 3.54 -19.92 15.99
C PRO A 223 2.72 -20.02 17.28
N ILE A 224 2.15 -18.90 17.74
CA ILE A 224 1.41 -18.86 19.00
C ILE A 224 0.07 -19.60 18.90
N LEU A 225 -0.58 -19.57 17.73
CA LEU A 225 -1.81 -20.33 17.48
C LEU A 225 -1.54 -21.84 17.52
N VAL A 226 -0.46 -22.29 16.86
CA VAL A 226 -0.06 -23.70 16.88
C VAL A 226 0.26 -24.15 18.30
N LYS A 227 1.02 -23.35 19.05
CA LYS A 227 1.36 -23.65 20.45
C LYS A 227 0.12 -23.74 21.35
N ALA A 228 -0.90 -22.92 21.08
CA ALA A 228 -2.17 -22.95 21.79
C ALA A 228 -3.13 -24.06 21.30
N GLY A 229 -2.73 -24.88 20.33
CA GLY A 229 -3.59 -25.92 19.75
C GLY A 229 -4.75 -25.37 18.93
N ILE A 230 -4.71 -24.10 18.53
CA ILE A 230 -5.76 -23.48 17.72
C ILE A 230 -5.54 -23.88 16.27
N ARG A 231 -6.55 -24.51 15.68
CA ARG A 231 -6.57 -24.81 14.25
C ARG A 231 -6.39 -23.54 13.41
N VAL A 232 -5.57 -23.63 12.37
CA VAL A 232 -5.42 -22.59 11.35
C VAL A 232 -5.73 -23.18 9.99
N ASP A 233 -6.70 -22.60 9.28
CA ASP A 233 -7.13 -23.08 7.96
C ASP A 233 -6.24 -22.51 6.84
N ALA A 234 -5.70 -21.30 7.01
CA ALA A 234 -4.75 -20.68 6.10
C ALA A 234 -3.79 -19.72 6.81
N VAL A 235 -2.52 -19.70 6.40
CA VAL A 235 -1.51 -18.74 6.86
C VAL A 235 -1.12 -17.81 5.73
N PHE A 236 -1.09 -16.50 5.99
CA PHE A 236 -0.69 -15.47 5.04
C PHE A 236 0.78 -15.13 5.25
N ALA A 237 1.56 -15.11 4.18
CA ALA A 237 2.95 -14.65 4.20
C ALA A 237 3.18 -13.71 3.01
N VAL A 238 3.69 -12.50 3.26
CA VAL A 238 3.98 -11.54 2.18
C VAL A 238 5.39 -10.96 2.25
N ASP A 239 6.10 -11.18 3.36
CA ASP A 239 7.44 -10.65 3.57
C ASP A 239 8.49 -11.51 2.87
N ALA A 240 9.43 -10.85 2.20
CA ALA A 240 10.45 -11.49 1.37
C ALA A 240 11.70 -11.94 2.15
N GLN A 241 11.86 -11.47 3.39
CA GLN A 241 13.04 -11.77 4.19
C GLN A 241 13.07 -13.24 4.63
N LYS A 242 14.26 -13.84 4.67
CA LYS A 242 14.45 -15.22 5.17
C LYS A 242 14.01 -15.42 6.62
N MET A 243 14.01 -14.35 7.43
CA MET A 243 13.49 -14.39 8.82
C MET A 243 12.03 -14.87 8.88
N THR A 244 11.24 -14.66 7.83
CA THR A 244 9.85 -15.15 7.74
C THR A 244 9.76 -16.66 7.92
N LEU A 245 10.80 -17.43 7.53
CA LEU A 245 10.84 -18.89 7.73
C LEU A 245 10.75 -19.29 9.20
N ALA A 246 11.28 -18.47 10.11
CA ALA A 246 11.25 -18.74 11.56
C ALA A 246 9.81 -18.80 12.10
N HIS A 247 8.84 -18.15 11.45
CA HIS A 247 7.43 -18.22 11.82
C HIS A 247 6.77 -19.58 11.52
N PHE A 248 7.44 -20.45 10.76
CA PHE A 248 6.92 -21.76 10.34
C PHE A 248 7.73 -22.92 10.95
N GLU A 249 8.69 -22.63 11.83
CA GLU A 249 9.47 -23.67 12.51
C GLU A 249 8.57 -24.54 13.40
N GLY A 250 8.68 -25.86 13.23
CA GLY A 250 7.95 -26.83 14.04
C GLY A 250 6.46 -27.01 13.66
N ALA A 251 5.96 -26.34 12.62
CA ALA A 251 4.56 -26.43 12.22
C ALA A 251 4.35 -26.34 10.70
N GLN A 252 3.60 -27.30 10.14
CA GLN A 252 3.30 -27.33 8.71
C GLN A 252 1.88 -26.77 8.45
N PRO A 253 1.72 -25.61 7.80
CA PRO A 253 0.39 -25.07 7.51
C PRO A 253 -0.35 -25.94 6.48
N ASP A 254 -1.66 -26.09 6.66
CA ASP A 254 -2.52 -26.79 5.70
C ASP A 254 -2.60 -25.99 4.38
N PHE A 255 -2.80 -24.68 4.47
CA PHE A 255 -2.69 -23.75 3.34
C PHE A 255 -1.74 -22.60 3.67
N LEU A 256 -0.83 -22.32 2.74
CA LEU A 256 -0.05 -21.09 2.67
C LEU A 256 -0.61 -20.20 1.56
N LEU A 257 -0.99 -18.99 1.94
CA LEU A 257 -1.37 -17.92 1.04
C LEU A 257 -0.16 -16.98 0.97
N GLY A 258 0.65 -17.15 -0.07
CA GLY A 258 1.96 -16.50 -0.20
C GLY A 258 1.95 -15.40 -1.24
N ALA A 259 2.53 -14.24 -0.93
CA ALA A 259 2.89 -13.31 -1.99
C ALA A 259 4.03 -13.91 -2.83
N PRO A 260 4.12 -13.63 -4.13
CA PRO A 260 5.18 -14.18 -4.97
C PRO A 260 6.60 -13.76 -4.59
N VAL A 261 6.73 -12.75 -3.74
CA VAL A 261 8.00 -12.23 -3.21
C VAL A 261 8.51 -12.98 -1.98
N ILE A 262 7.77 -13.94 -1.40
CA ILE A 262 8.22 -14.67 -0.20
C ILE A 262 9.48 -15.51 -0.48
N PRO A 263 10.27 -15.88 0.55
CA PRO A 263 11.41 -16.78 0.38
C PRO A 263 11.01 -18.06 -0.36
N PRO A 264 11.75 -18.49 -1.41
CA PRO A 264 11.42 -19.69 -2.17
C PRO A 264 11.29 -20.96 -1.32
N GLU A 265 12.03 -21.04 -0.23
CA GLU A 265 11.99 -22.16 0.70
C GLU A 265 10.63 -22.29 1.40
N LEU A 266 9.90 -21.18 1.59
CA LEU A 266 8.63 -21.15 2.33
C LEU A 266 7.52 -21.90 1.59
N TRP A 267 7.50 -21.87 0.26
CA TRP A 267 6.52 -22.59 -0.56
C TRP A 267 6.52 -24.10 -0.33
N LYS A 268 7.67 -24.65 0.08
CA LYS A 268 7.87 -26.09 0.33
C LYS A 268 7.43 -26.50 1.74
N LEU A 269 7.19 -25.54 2.65
CA LEU A 269 6.81 -25.81 4.03
C LEU A 269 5.30 -26.06 4.18
N ALA A 270 4.47 -25.79 3.17
CA ALA A 270 3.02 -25.95 3.27
C ALA A 270 2.52 -27.22 2.57
N LYS A 271 1.40 -27.79 3.04
CA LYS A 271 0.73 -28.89 2.32
C LYS A 271 0.07 -28.41 1.03
N LYS A 272 -0.46 -27.19 1.07
CA LYS A 272 -1.12 -26.54 -0.05
C LYS A 272 -0.71 -25.08 -0.11
N SER A 273 -0.58 -24.56 -1.32
CA SER A 273 -0.13 -23.19 -1.56
C SER A 273 -1.06 -22.49 -2.54
N VAL A 274 -1.30 -21.21 -2.30
CA VAL A 274 -2.12 -20.31 -3.10
C VAL A 274 -1.40 -18.97 -3.20
N ILE A 275 -1.39 -18.38 -4.39
CA ILE A 275 -0.76 -17.08 -4.65
C ILE A 275 -1.65 -15.96 -4.12
N LEU A 276 -1.03 -15.01 -3.43
CA LEU A 276 -1.59 -13.70 -3.12
C LEU A 276 -1.03 -12.70 -4.12
N SER A 277 -1.80 -12.46 -5.16
CA SER A 277 -1.44 -11.49 -6.19
C SER A 277 -1.36 -10.06 -5.66
N LEU A 278 -0.15 -9.49 -5.72
CA LEU A 278 0.17 -8.12 -5.35
C LEU A 278 -0.04 -7.16 -6.53
N ASP A 279 -0.27 -5.88 -6.23
CA ASP A 279 -0.40 -4.84 -7.25
C ASP A 279 0.93 -4.15 -7.58
N GLY A 280 1.10 -3.71 -8.82
CA GLY A 280 2.28 -2.99 -9.32
C GLY A 280 2.83 -3.52 -10.65
N PRO A 281 3.65 -2.73 -11.37
CA PRO A 281 4.11 -3.04 -12.72
C PRO A 281 4.81 -4.40 -12.84
N HIS A 282 5.60 -4.77 -11.83
CA HIS A 282 6.28 -6.07 -11.77
C HIS A 282 5.30 -7.24 -11.78
N PHE A 283 4.27 -7.18 -10.93
CA PHE A 283 3.28 -8.25 -10.82
C PHE A 283 2.39 -8.30 -12.06
N SER A 284 2.01 -7.13 -12.61
CA SER A 284 1.27 -7.05 -13.87
C SER A 284 2.05 -7.64 -15.05
N TRP A 285 3.39 -7.52 -15.04
CA TRP A 285 4.22 -8.14 -16.06
C TRP A 285 4.10 -9.67 -16.04
N PHE A 286 4.11 -10.31 -14.86
CA PHE A 286 3.93 -11.77 -14.74
C PHE A 286 2.58 -12.24 -15.28
N ASP A 287 1.53 -11.46 -15.06
CA ASP A 287 0.20 -11.72 -15.61
C ASP A 287 0.21 -11.70 -17.15
N ILE A 288 0.79 -10.65 -17.73
CA ILE A 288 0.91 -10.50 -19.18
C ILE A 288 1.73 -11.64 -19.78
N ALA A 289 2.89 -11.95 -19.19
CA ALA A 289 3.80 -13.00 -19.65
C ALA A 289 3.14 -14.40 -19.65
N LEU A 290 2.21 -14.63 -18.72
CA LEU A 290 1.47 -15.88 -18.61
C LEU A 290 0.08 -15.83 -19.28
N GLY A 291 -0.26 -14.73 -19.96
CA GLY A 291 -1.55 -14.57 -20.64
C GLY A 291 -2.75 -14.64 -19.70
N ARG A 292 -2.58 -14.24 -18.44
CA ARG A 292 -3.58 -14.37 -17.38
C ARG A 292 -3.88 -13.02 -16.74
N ARG A 293 -5.11 -12.84 -16.28
CA ARG A 293 -5.51 -11.68 -15.50
C ARG A 293 -5.88 -12.14 -14.10
N THR A 294 -5.05 -11.79 -13.11
CA THR A 294 -5.35 -12.06 -11.70
C THR A 294 -5.92 -10.81 -11.05
N ALA A 295 -6.98 -10.98 -10.27
CA ALA A 295 -7.51 -9.85 -9.52
C ALA A 295 -6.63 -9.62 -8.28
N ARG A 296 -6.12 -8.40 -8.13
CA ARG A 296 -5.18 -8.07 -7.05
C ARG A 296 -5.90 -7.78 -5.74
N LEU A 297 -5.31 -8.25 -4.65
CA LEU A 297 -5.73 -7.83 -3.31
C LEU A 297 -5.20 -6.42 -3.04
N LYS A 298 -6.02 -5.60 -2.40
CA LYS A 298 -5.57 -4.34 -1.84
C LYS A 298 -4.84 -4.60 -0.52
N SER A 299 -3.94 -3.70 -0.16
CA SER A 299 -3.28 -3.72 1.13
C SER A 299 -2.97 -2.31 1.62
N GLY A 300 -3.02 -2.16 2.94
CA GLY A 300 -2.57 -0.98 3.64
C GLY A 300 -1.10 -1.05 4.04
N GLY A 301 -0.35 -2.06 3.56
CA GLY A 301 1.05 -2.27 3.89
C GLY A 301 1.30 -3.30 5.00
N SER A 302 0.29 -4.08 5.40
CA SER A 302 0.40 -5.16 6.40
C SER A 302 -0.20 -6.48 5.89
N VAL A 303 0.35 -7.62 6.31
CA VAL A 303 -0.24 -8.95 6.07
C VAL A 303 -1.71 -9.00 6.54
N THR A 304 -2.01 -8.37 7.68
CA THR A 304 -3.37 -8.31 8.24
C THR A 304 -4.34 -7.63 7.29
N THR A 305 -3.89 -6.59 6.58
CA THR A 305 -4.73 -5.87 5.61
C THR A 305 -5.03 -6.69 4.36
N PHE A 306 -4.10 -7.56 3.91
CA PHE A 306 -4.36 -8.53 2.85
C PHE A 306 -5.38 -9.59 3.28
N ALA A 307 -5.25 -10.12 4.49
CA ALA A 307 -6.20 -11.10 5.03
C ALA A 307 -7.62 -10.51 5.13
N PHE A 308 -7.72 -9.24 5.55
CA PHE A 308 -8.99 -8.52 5.59
C PHE A 308 -9.59 -8.30 4.19
N ASP A 309 -8.78 -7.82 3.23
CA ASP A 309 -9.22 -7.63 1.85
C ASP A 309 -9.74 -8.93 1.22
N LEU A 310 -9.04 -10.05 1.46
CA LEU A 310 -9.47 -11.35 0.98
C LEU A 310 -10.79 -11.77 1.65
N ALA A 311 -10.90 -11.68 2.97
CA ALA A 311 -12.11 -12.08 3.70
C ALA A 311 -13.36 -11.28 3.25
N ARG A 312 -13.23 -9.97 3.00
CA ARG A 312 -14.36 -9.18 2.49
C ARG A 312 -14.70 -9.53 1.04
N ARG A 313 -13.71 -9.83 0.19
CA ARG A 313 -13.94 -10.21 -1.22
C ARG A 313 -14.44 -11.63 -1.38
N MET A 314 -14.13 -12.53 -0.44
CA MET A 314 -14.84 -13.79 -0.23
C MET A 314 -16.32 -13.54 0.17
N THR A 315 -16.73 -12.32 0.47
CA THR A 315 -18.10 -12.01 0.91
C THR A 315 -18.49 -12.73 2.21
N ALA A 316 -17.50 -13.06 3.05
CA ALA A 316 -17.67 -13.76 4.32
C ALA A 316 -18.89 -13.24 5.10
N GLU A 317 -19.59 -14.16 5.77
CA GLU A 317 -20.82 -13.81 6.50
C GLU A 317 -20.56 -12.71 7.54
N LYS A 318 -19.44 -12.85 8.25
CA LYS A 318 -18.90 -11.89 9.22
C LYS A 318 -17.38 -11.99 9.22
N ILE A 319 -16.71 -10.90 9.53
CA ILE A 319 -15.24 -10.84 9.68
C ILE A 319 -14.93 -10.51 11.14
N ILE A 320 -14.16 -11.35 11.82
CA ILE A 320 -13.80 -11.17 13.22
C ILE A 320 -12.29 -11.02 13.32
N LEU A 321 -11.84 -9.86 13.79
CA LEU A 321 -10.45 -9.49 13.97
C LEU A 321 -9.98 -9.89 15.38
N VAL A 322 -8.89 -10.65 15.45
CA VAL A 322 -8.27 -11.12 16.70
C VAL A 322 -6.84 -10.59 16.75
N GLY A 323 -6.51 -9.75 17.74
CA GLY A 323 -5.18 -9.14 17.85
C GLY A 323 -4.84 -8.12 16.77
N ALA A 324 -5.83 -7.51 16.10
CA ALA A 324 -5.63 -6.46 15.09
C ALA A 324 -5.59 -5.06 15.74
N ASP A 325 -4.63 -4.87 16.65
CA ASP A 325 -4.63 -3.72 17.56
C ASP A 325 -4.09 -2.43 16.92
N PHE A 326 -3.05 -2.56 16.10
CA PHE A 326 -2.30 -1.42 15.53
C PHE A 326 -1.81 -0.40 16.57
N ALA A 327 -1.55 -0.88 17.79
CA ALA A 327 -1.08 -0.09 18.91
C ALA A 327 -0.15 -0.93 19.78
N HIS A 328 0.72 -0.26 20.53
CA HIS A 328 1.56 -0.89 21.54
C HIS A 328 0.78 -1.07 22.84
N ARG A 329 1.02 -2.19 23.51
CA ARG A 329 0.56 -2.43 24.88
C ARG A 329 1.76 -2.78 25.75
N HIS A 330 1.96 -2.05 26.84
CA HIS A 330 3.13 -2.21 27.73
C HIS A 330 4.47 -2.20 26.97
N GLY A 331 4.62 -1.29 26.01
CA GLY A 331 5.82 -1.16 25.17
C GLY A 331 6.00 -2.27 24.12
N ARG A 332 5.04 -3.19 23.94
CA ARG A 332 5.13 -4.29 22.97
C ARG A 332 4.30 -4.03 21.73
N ARG A 333 4.90 -4.25 20.56
CA ARG A 333 4.24 -4.17 19.23
C ARG A 333 3.45 -5.44 18.88
N HIS A 334 3.96 -6.58 19.32
CA HIS A 334 3.41 -7.90 19.01
C HIS A 334 3.07 -8.65 20.31
N SER A 335 2.19 -9.65 20.20
CA SER A 335 1.90 -10.57 21.31
C SER A 335 3.15 -11.34 21.77
N SER A 336 3.17 -11.71 23.05
CA SER A 336 4.18 -12.62 23.58
C SER A 336 4.12 -13.99 22.90
N GLY A 337 5.28 -14.60 22.61
CA GLY A 337 5.42 -15.88 21.91
C GLY A 337 5.53 -15.78 20.40
N THR A 338 5.69 -14.57 19.84
CA THR A 338 6.00 -14.35 18.42
C THR A 338 7.52 -14.41 18.19
N ALA A 339 7.97 -14.81 16.99
CA ALA A 339 9.42 -14.91 16.73
C ALA A 339 10.17 -13.55 16.87
N TYR A 340 9.45 -12.43 16.65
CA TYR A 340 9.99 -11.09 16.90
C TYR A 340 10.23 -10.80 18.40
N GLU A 341 9.39 -11.30 19.30
CA GLU A 341 9.67 -11.22 20.75
C GLU A 341 10.90 -12.07 21.09
N HIS A 342 10.98 -13.31 20.62
CA HIS A 342 12.14 -14.17 20.88
C HIS A 342 13.46 -13.52 20.43
N PHE A 343 13.46 -12.88 19.26
CA PHE A 343 14.62 -12.11 18.80
C PHE A 343 14.93 -10.90 19.69
N THR A 344 13.89 -10.17 20.11
CA THR A 344 14.01 -9.01 21.02
C THR A 344 14.50 -9.43 22.41
N ASP A 345 14.05 -10.58 22.92
CA ASP A 345 14.44 -11.14 24.21
C ASP A 345 15.91 -11.58 24.23
N LEU A 346 16.45 -12.01 23.09
CA LEU A 346 17.86 -12.40 22.96
C LEU A 346 18.81 -11.19 22.94
N ILE A 347 18.33 -10.02 22.53
CA ILE A 347 19.14 -8.79 22.41
C ILE A 347 18.92 -7.80 23.56
N GLN A 348 17.93 -8.04 24.43
CA GLN A 348 17.67 -7.15 25.55
C GLN A 348 18.81 -7.18 26.57
N SER A 349 19.15 -6.02 27.12
CA SER A 349 20.12 -5.90 28.21
C SER A 349 19.72 -4.80 29.17
N ARG A 350 20.41 -4.70 30.31
CA ARG A 350 20.22 -3.60 31.27
C ARG A 350 20.39 -2.20 30.65
N PHE A 351 21.14 -2.09 29.55
CA PHE A 351 21.36 -0.83 28.82
C PHE A 351 20.47 -0.69 27.56
N PHE A 352 19.75 -1.75 27.17
CA PHE A 352 18.87 -1.81 26.01
C PHE A 352 17.59 -2.58 26.36
N SER A 353 16.65 -1.92 27.04
CA SER A 353 15.35 -2.51 27.34
C SER A 353 14.45 -2.52 26.09
N ILE A 354 13.47 -3.43 26.04
CA ILE A 354 12.42 -3.46 25.00
C ILE A 354 11.74 -2.09 24.88
N GLU A 355 11.53 -1.43 26.02
CA GLU A 355 10.95 -0.09 26.10
C GLU A 355 11.84 0.97 25.43
N SER A 356 13.17 0.89 25.60
CA SER A 356 14.12 1.81 24.94
C SER A 356 14.26 1.54 23.44
N LEU A 357 14.19 0.27 23.00
CA LEU A 357 14.25 -0.10 21.58
C LEU A 357 13.00 0.37 20.82
N ASN A 358 11.83 0.31 21.45
CA ASN A 358 10.57 0.69 20.82
C ASN A 358 10.26 2.20 20.93
N ARG A 359 10.81 2.92 21.91
CA ARG A 359 10.53 4.36 22.14
C ARG A 359 10.98 5.31 21.03
N GLN A 360 11.94 4.94 20.18
CA GLN A 360 12.53 5.90 19.23
C GLN A 360 11.54 6.42 18.17
N ASN A 361 10.42 5.74 17.92
CA ASN A 361 9.42 6.11 16.90
C ASN A 361 7.97 6.12 17.40
N GLN A 362 7.75 6.16 18.72
CA GLN A 362 6.41 6.10 19.30
C GLN A 362 5.70 7.45 19.23
N ILE A 363 4.42 7.39 18.86
CA ILE A 363 3.48 8.50 18.85
C ILE A 363 2.24 8.13 19.67
N GLN A 364 1.47 9.14 20.08
CA GLN A 364 0.16 8.95 20.68
C GLN A 364 -0.93 9.19 19.64
N ARG A 365 -1.87 8.25 19.50
CA ARG A 365 -3.02 8.41 18.61
C ARG A 365 -4.25 7.75 19.21
N ASP A 366 -5.38 8.46 19.20
CA ASP A 366 -6.65 7.98 19.74
C ASP A 366 -6.56 7.50 21.22
N GLY A 367 -5.60 8.01 22.00
CA GLY A 367 -5.37 7.59 23.39
C GLY A 367 -4.52 6.34 23.56
N PHE A 368 -3.93 5.83 22.47
CA PHE A 368 -3.04 4.68 22.47
C PHE A 368 -1.63 5.05 22.00
N GLU A 369 -0.64 4.40 22.61
CA GLU A 369 0.74 4.40 22.13
C GLU A 369 0.79 3.58 20.83
N THR A 370 1.34 4.16 19.76
CA THR A 370 1.46 3.55 18.43
C THR A 370 2.71 4.09 17.74
N GLU A 371 2.91 3.77 16.47
CA GLU A 371 3.92 4.36 15.59
C GLU A 371 3.26 4.77 14.27
N SER A 372 3.91 5.64 13.48
CA SER A 372 3.35 6.16 12.23
C SER A 372 2.88 5.05 11.28
N GLN A 373 3.69 3.99 11.13
CA GLN A 373 3.37 2.85 10.26
C GLN A 373 2.11 2.10 10.71
N LEU A 374 2.01 1.73 11.99
CA LEU A 374 0.80 1.07 12.53
C LEU A 374 -0.44 1.96 12.42
N ALA A 375 -0.29 3.26 12.67
CA ALA A 375 -1.38 4.22 12.51
C ALA A 375 -1.87 4.32 11.06
N GLN A 376 -0.97 4.19 10.07
CA GLN A 376 -1.35 4.11 8.66
C GLN A 376 -2.12 2.82 8.36
N TYR A 377 -1.67 1.67 8.87
CA TYR A 377 -2.37 0.39 8.70
C TYR A 377 -3.78 0.44 9.29
N ALA A 378 -3.92 0.98 10.51
CA ALA A 378 -5.21 1.18 11.14
C ALA A 378 -6.12 2.10 10.33
N GLN A 379 -5.56 3.19 9.78
CA GLN A 379 -6.31 4.14 8.98
C GLN A 379 -6.83 3.49 7.69
N TRP A 380 -5.99 2.72 6.99
CA TRP A 380 -6.40 1.95 5.82
C TRP A 380 -7.49 0.94 6.18
N MET A 381 -7.32 0.21 7.29
CA MET A 381 -8.28 -0.77 7.75
C MET A 381 -9.63 -0.13 8.06
N LYS A 382 -9.66 1.04 8.71
CA LYS A 382 -10.91 1.80 8.95
C LYS A 382 -11.63 2.14 7.65
N TRP A 383 -10.91 2.53 6.60
CA TRP A 383 -11.51 2.82 5.30
C TRP A 383 -12.13 1.58 4.67
N GLU A 384 -11.40 0.47 4.63
CA GLU A 384 -11.91 -0.75 4.00
C GLU A 384 -12.99 -1.44 4.84
N ILE A 385 -13.03 -1.21 6.17
CA ILE A 385 -14.15 -1.58 7.04
C ILE A 385 -15.39 -0.72 6.76
N TYR A 386 -15.21 0.57 6.46
CA TYR A 386 -16.33 1.45 6.11
C TYR A 386 -16.93 1.08 4.73
N GLU A 387 -16.08 0.75 3.76
CA GLU A 387 -16.50 0.35 2.40
C GLU A 387 -17.11 -1.06 2.32
N THR A 388 -16.84 -1.92 3.31
CA THR A 388 -17.37 -3.28 3.27
C THR A 388 -18.83 -3.32 3.72
N SER A 389 -19.66 -4.03 2.96
CA SER A 389 -21.03 -4.36 3.36
C SER A 389 -21.10 -5.51 4.37
N ARG A 390 -19.96 -6.11 4.73
CA ARG A 390 -19.90 -7.25 5.65
C ARG A 390 -19.78 -6.77 7.10
N PRO A 391 -20.50 -7.38 8.06
CA PRO A 391 -20.29 -7.10 9.48
C PRO A 391 -18.84 -7.39 9.90
N VAL A 392 -18.19 -6.43 10.55
CA VAL A 392 -16.83 -6.56 11.07
C VAL A 392 -16.85 -6.37 12.59
N PHE A 393 -16.17 -7.27 13.30
CA PHE A 393 -16.03 -7.22 14.75
C PHE A 393 -14.58 -7.38 15.17
N ARG A 394 -14.27 -6.97 16.39
CA ARG A 394 -13.01 -7.28 17.10
C ARG A 394 -13.28 -8.11 18.35
N THR A 395 -12.28 -8.83 18.85
CA THR A 395 -12.43 -9.63 20.09
C THR A 395 -12.06 -8.87 21.36
N ALA A 396 -11.29 -7.78 21.25
CA ALA A 396 -10.79 -7.02 22.40
C ALA A 396 -11.14 -5.54 22.30
N ASP A 397 -11.42 -4.91 23.45
CA ASP A 397 -11.62 -3.47 23.53
C ASP A 397 -10.29 -2.69 23.61
N PHE A 398 -9.43 -2.83 22.61
CA PHE A 398 -8.12 -2.19 22.57
C PHE A 398 -7.69 -1.80 21.15
N GLY A 399 -6.81 -0.82 21.04
CA GLY A 399 -6.13 -0.45 19.80
C GLY A 399 -6.86 0.60 18.96
N LEU A 400 -6.28 0.89 17.79
CA LEU A 400 -6.71 2.01 16.95
C LEU A 400 -8.04 1.77 16.22
N LEU A 401 -8.56 0.53 16.20
CA LEU A 401 -9.86 0.18 15.61
C LEU A 401 -11.04 0.35 16.58
N LYS A 402 -11.02 1.39 17.42
CA LYS A 402 -12.03 1.65 18.46
C LYS A 402 -13.48 1.74 17.96
N ASP A 403 -13.66 2.15 16.70
CA ASP A 403 -14.98 2.34 16.08
C ASP A 403 -15.59 1.01 15.57
N VAL A 404 -14.82 -0.08 15.58
CA VAL A 404 -15.29 -1.43 15.26
C VAL A 404 -15.92 -2.04 16.51
N PRO A 405 -17.12 -2.63 16.46
CA PRO A 405 -17.75 -3.22 17.64
C PRO A 405 -16.99 -4.46 18.14
N VAL A 406 -16.96 -4.64 19.46
CA VAL A 406 -16.49 -5.89 20.08
C VAL A 406 -17.59 -6.94 19.93
N ILE A 407 -17.26 -8.14 19.45
CA ILE A 407 -18.23 -9.23 19.33
C ILE A 407 -18.71 -9.69 20.71
N ASP A 408 -20.02 -9.93 20.85
CA ASP A 408 -20.56 -10.51 22.08
C ASP A 408 -20.03 -11.93 22.30
N ARG A 409 -19.71 -12.28 23.55
CA ARG A 409 -19.13 -13.59 23.88
C ARG A 409 -20.08 -14.76 23.60
N ALA A 410 -21.39 -14.59 23.79
CA ALA A 410 -22.36 -15.64 23.49
C ALA A 410 -22.53 -15.80 21.97
N GLU A 411 -22.51 -14.69 21.21
CA GLU A 411 -22.48 -14.74 19.75
C GLU A 411 -21.21 -15.44 19.23
N LEU A 412 -20.03 -15.08 19.73
CA LEU A 412 -18.77 -15.74 19.37
C LEU A 412 -18.83 -17.25 19.67
N LYS A 413 -19.30 -17.62 20.86
CA LYS A 413 -19.46 -19.03 21.26
C LYS A 413 -20.40 -19.78 20.32
N LYS A 414 -21.50 -19.15 19.90
CA LYS A 414 -22.43 -19.73 18.92
C LYS A 414 -21.72 -19.98 17.58
N ILE A 415 -20.93 -19.02 17.08
CA ILE A 415 -20.19 -19.18 15.82
C ILE A 415 -19.21 -20.35 15.91
N ILE A 416 -18.32 -20.36 16.91
CA ILE A 416 -17.27 -21.39 17.01
C ILE A 416 -17.83 -22.79 17.32
N SER A 417 -19.04 -22.88 17.91
CA SER A 417 -19.72 -24.17 18.16
C SER A 417 -20.31 -24.82 16.91
N THR A 418 -20.35 -24.11 15.78
CA THR A 418 -20.81 -24.68 14.51
C THR A 418 -19.80 -25.68 13.94
N ALA A 419 -20.24 -26.50 13.00
CA ALA A 419 -19.37 -27.45 12.31
C ALA A 419 -18.24 -26.72 11.56
N ARG A 420 -17.07 -27.37 11.48
CA ARG A 420 -15.95 -26.87 10.70
C ARG A 420 -16.37 -26.67 9.23
N PRO A 421 -16.21 -25.47 8.65
CA PRO A 421 -16.43 -25.28 7.24
C PRO A 421 -15.32 -25.98 6.43
N GLU A 422 -15.69 -26.54 5.29
CA GLU A 422 -14.71 -27.07 4.36
C GLU A 422 -13.96 -25.93 3.66
N PHE A 423 -12.63 -25.91 3.79
CA PHE A 423 -11.76 -24.98 3.07
C PHE A 423 -11.03 -25.70 1.92
N TYR A 424 -11.26 -25.25 0.70
CA TYR A 424 -10.84 -25.93 -0.52
C TYR A 424 -9.95 -25.02 -1.39
N ARG A 425 -9.07 -25.63 -2.20
CA ARG A 425 -8.23 -24.88 -3.15
C ARG A 425 -9.11 -24.21 -4.22
N PRO A 426 -8.81 -22.99 -4.66
CA PRO A 426 -9.52 -22.39 -5.79
C PRO A 426 -9.37 -23.25 -7.05
N ASN A 427 -10.38 -23.22 -7.92
CA ASN A 427 -10.28 -23.82 -9.24
C ASN A 427 -9.20 -23.11 -10.05
N PHE A 428 -8.33 -23.88 -10.68
CA PHE A 428 -7.18 -23.34 -11.39
C PHE A 428 -6.69 -24.29 -12.48
N HIS A 429 -6.26 -23.69 -13.59
CA HIS A 429 -5.59 -24.38 -14.68
C HIS A 429 -4.13 -23.91 -14.71
N PRO A 430 -3.17 -24.77 -14.32
CA PRO A 430 -1.75 -24.45 -14.38
C PRO A 430 -1.34 -24.03 -15.78
N VAL A 431 -0.52 -22.98 -15.84
CA VAL A 431 0.19 -22.57 -17.04
C VAL A 431 1.58 -23.17 -16.98
N ASP A 432 2.08 -23.65 -18.12
CA ASP A 432 3.42 -24.19 -18.21
C ASP A 432 4.47 -23.12 -17.85
N SER A 433 5.26 -23.36 -16.80
CA SER A 433 6.24 -22.40 -16.31
C SER A 433 7.35 -22.09 -17.32
N ARG A 434 7.51 -22.87 -18.40
CA ARG A 434 8.42 -22.57 -19.52
C ARG A 434 8.09 -21.27 -20.23
N PHE A 435 6.83 -20.83 -20.25
CA PHE A 435 6.48 -19.53 -20.84
C PHE A 435 7.18 -18.37 -20.11
N LEU A 436 7.31 -18.44 -18.78
CA LEU A 436 8.08 -17.44 -18.02
C LEU A 436 9.57 -17.53 -18.29
N ILE A 437 10.13 -18.73 -18.49
CA ILE A 437 11.54 -18.87 -18.85
C ILE A 437 11.84 -18.19 -20.19
N GLU A 438 10.98 -18.35 -21.21
CA GLU A 438 11.15 -17.66 -22.49
C GLU A 438 10.99 -16.14 -22.33
N ALA A 439 10.02 -15.69 -21.54
CA ALA A 439 9.85 -14.26 -21.25
C ALA A 439 11.07 -13.68 -20.52
N PHE A 440 11.65 -14.39 -19.56
CA PHE A 440 12.88 -14.00 -18.86
C PHE A 440 14.07 -13.86 -19.80
N LYS A 441 14.21 -14.72 -20.82
CA LYS A 441 15.26 -14.56 -21.85
C LYS A 441 15.12 -13.25 -22.61
N MET A 442 13.89 -12.85 -22.95
CA MET A 442 13.64 -11.58 -23.63
C MET A 442 13.97 -10.38 -22.74
N GLU A 443 13.52 -10.41 -21.48
CA GLU A 443 13.85 -9.35 -20.50
C GLU A 443 15.35 -9.26 -20.23
N LYS A 444 16.05 -10.39 -20.23
CA LYS A 444 17.51 -10.43 -20.10
C LYS A 444 18.21 -9.74 -21.27
N ILE A 445 17.77 -9.99 -22.51
CA ILE A 445 18.33 -9.32 -23.70
C ILE A 445 18.11 -7.80 -23.59
N ALA A 446 16.90 -7.38 -23.20
CA ALA A 446 16.58 -5.97 -22.99
C ALA A 446 17.47 -5.34 -21.90
N LEU A 447 17.68 -6.04 -20.79
CA LEU A 447 18.57 -5.63 -19.71
C LEU A 447 20.01 -5.42 -20.20
N GLN A 448 20.56 -6.38 -20.93
CA GLN A 448 21.93 -6.30 -21.46
C GLN A 448 22.09 -5.16 -22.46
N PHE A 449 21.08 -4.92 -23.30
CA PHE A 449 21.08 -3.77 -24.20
C PHE A 449 21.06 -2.45 -23.41
N ALA A 450 20.17 -2.32 -22.43
CA ALA A 450 20.06 -1.12 -21.59
C ALA A 450 21.35 -0.85 -20.79
N MET A 451 22.02 -1.91 -20.32
CA MET A 451 23.26 -1.79 -19.56
C MET A 451 24.47 -1.36 -20.39
N ASN A 452 24.44 -1.61 -21.71
CA ASN A 452 25.47 -1.17 -22.65
C ASN A 452 25.17 0.19 -23.31
N GLY A 453 23.96 0.71 -23.11
CA GLY A 453 23.52 2.01 -23.59
C GLY A 453 23.85 3.16 -22.62
N ASP A 454 23.26 4.33 -22.88
CA ASP A 454 23.29 5.44 -21.93
C ASP A 454 22.16 5.31 -20.87
N ALA A 455 22.14 6.24 -19.90
CA ALA A 455 21.14 6.22 -18.83
C ALA A 455 19.68 6.34 -19.34
N THR A 456 19.45 6.79 -20.58
CA THR A 456 18.10 6.85 -21.15
C THR A 456 17.60 5.47 -21.58
N ALA A 457 18.49 4.54 -21.93
CA ALA A 457 18.13 3.17 -22.28
C ALA A 457 17.50 2.38 -21.11
N LEU A 458 17.75 2.79 -19.86
CA LEU A 458 17.10 2.23 -18.68
C LEU A 458 15.58 2.51 -18.64
N ARG A 459 15.10 3.53 -19.36
CA ARG A 459 13.66 3.85 -19.46
C ARG A 459 12.90 2.86 -20.34
N GLU A 460 13.60 2.11 -21.18
CA GLU A 460 13.03 1.08 -22.05
C GLU A 460 12.85 -0.27 -21.34
N LEU A 461 13.38 -0.40 -20.12
CA LEU A 461 13.15 -1.60 -19.31
C LEU A 461 11.69 -1.70 -18.91
N SER A 462 11.13 -2.90 -19.07
CA SER A 462 9.73 -3.15 -18.78
C SER A 462 9.43 -3.07 -17.27
N GLY A 463 8.13 -3.13 -16.93
CA GLY A 463 7.67 -3.24 -15.54
C GLY A 463 8.27 -4.43 -14.79
N PHE A 464 8.84 -5.44 -15.48
CA PHE A 464 9.56 -6.54 -14.87
C PHE A 464 10.69 -6.07 -13.94
N PHE A 465 11.42 -5.00 -14.28
CA PHE A 465 12.51 -4.47 -13.46
C PHE A 465 12.09 -3.36 -12.49
N ASP A 466 10.80 -3.01 -12.43
CA ASP A 466 10.25 -1.91 -11.61
C ASP A 466 10.77 -1.90 -10.16
N PRO A 467 10.83 -3.04 -9.43
CA PRO A 467 11.29 -3.03 -8.03
C PRO A 467 12.74 -2.57 -7.87
N ILE A 468 13.57 -2.69 -8.92
CA ILE A 468 14.97 -2.29 -8.92
C ILE A 468 15.12 -0.84 -9.41
N ILE A 469 14.45 -0.49 -10.51
CA ILE A 469 14.69 0.78 -11.23
C ILE A 469 13.86 1.94 -10.71
N ARG A 470 12.65 1.71 -10.20
CA ARG A 470 11.69 2.78 -9.89
C ARG A 470 12.20 3.79 -8.87
N PRO A 471 12.92 3.41 -7.80
CA PRO A 471 13.48 4.40 -6.89
C PRO A 471 14.44 5.39 -7.56
N TYR A 472 15.22 4.91 -8.52
CA TYR A 472 16.15 5.74 -9.28
C TYR A 472 15.42 6.56 -10.35
N ALA A 473 14.40 5.97 -10.98
CA ALA A 473 13.55 6.69 -11.94
C ALA A 473 12.88 7.91 -11.29
N VAL A 474 12.34 7.76 -10.08
CA VAL A 474 11.73 8.86 -9.31
C VAL A 474 12.73 9.99 -9.04
N VAL A 475 13.97 9.68 -8.64
CA VAL A 475 15.01 10.69 -8.43
C VAL A 475 15.42 11.36 -9.75
N SER A 476 15.60 10.57 -10.82
CA SER A 476 16.02 11.07 -12.14
C SER A 476 15.03 12.01 -12.83
N GLN A 477 13.76 12.02 -12.41
CA GLN A 477 12.76 12.98 -12.89
C GLN A 477 12.97 14.40 -12.34
N ARG A 478 13.78 14.54 -11.28
CA ARG A 478 14.06 15.81 -10.60
C ARG A 478 15.43 16.36 -10.93
N GLU A 479 16.43 15.49 -10.89
CA GLU A 479 17.83 15.84 -11.01
C GLU A 479 18.58 14.72 -11.73
N GLU A 480 19.74 15.03 -12.30
CA GLU A 480 20.61 13.99 -12.82
C GLU A 480 21.06 13.08 -11.67
N LEU A 481 20.96 11.76 -11.89
CA LEU A 481 21.43 10.80 -10.90
C LEU A 481 22.94 10.98 -10.70
N SER A 482 23.36 11.11 -9.44
CA SER A 482 24.78 11.13 -9.11
C SER A 482 25.48 9.86 -9.63
N ALA A 483 26.77 9.97 -9.97
CA ALA A 483 27.59 8.83 -10.39
C ALA A 483 27.53 7.67 -9.37
N LYS A 484 27.42 7.98 -8.07
CA LYS A 484 27.24 6.98 -7.01
C LYS A 484 25.94 6.21 -7.15
N LEU A 485 24.80 6.91 -7.27
CA LEU A 485 23.49 6.26 -7.42
C LEU A 485 23.38 5.47 -8.72
N LEU A 486 23.96 5.97 -9.82
CA LEU A 486 24.06 5.22 -11.07
C LEU A 486 24.85 3.93 -10.89
N ASN A 487 26.03 3.98 -10.27
CA ASN A 487 26.84 2.79 -10.02
C ASN A 487 26.08 1.76 -9.16
N GLU A 488 25.42 2.20 -8.09
CA GLU A 488 24.59 1.33 -7.25
C GLU A 488 23.45 0.67 -8.03
N LEU A 489 22.79 1.41 -8.93
CA LEU A 489 21.76 0.85 -9.81
C LEU A 489 22.36 -0.20 -10.77
N PHE A 490 23.46 0.11 -11.44
CA PHE A 490 24.12 -0.82 -12.35
C PHE A 490 24.63 -2.08 -11.64
N ASP A 491 25.08 -2.00 -10.39
CA ASP A 491 25.45 -3.17 -9.58
C ASP A 491 24.24 -4.06 -9.31
N LYS A 492 23.08 -3.47 -8.95
CA LYS A 492 21.83 -4.23 -8.76
C LYS A 492 21.39 -4.89 -10.05
N LEU A 493 21.48 -4.20 -11.19
CA LEU A 493 21.13 -4.74 -12.51
C LEU A 493 22.07 -5.85 -12.97
N ARG A 494 23.39 -5.74 -12.72
CA ARG A 494 24.35 -6.84 -12.92
C ARG A 494 23.98 -8.08 -12.10
N SER A 495 23.57 -7.90 -10.86
CA SER A 495 23.12 -9.02 -10.02
C SER A 495 21.85 -9.65 -10.59
N ALA A 496 20.91 -8.85 -11.10
CA ALA A 496 19.70 -9.33 -11.75
C ALA A 496 20.02 -10.15 -13.01
N ASP A 497 20.93 -9.69 -13.86
CA ASP A 497 21.39 -10.43 -15.06
C ASP A 497 21.92 -11.82 -14.70
N ARG A 498 22.78 -11.92 -13.66
CA ARG A 498 23.30 -13.20 -13.16
C ARG A 498 22.20 -14.11 -12.62
N ILE A 499 21.23 -13.58 -11.88
CA ILE A 499 20.11 -14.38 -11.35
C ILE A 499 19.24 -14.92 -12.48
N LEU A 500 18.99 -14.13 -13.54
CA LEU A 500 18.30 -14.62 -14.73
C LEU A 500 19.08 -15.76 -15.38
N ASP A 501 20.40 -15.66 -15.48
CA ASP A 501 21.24 -16.75 -15.97
C ASP A 501 21.10 -18.03 -15.15
N GLU A 502 21.18 -17.94 -13.82
CA GLU A 502 20.99 -19.08 -12.91
C GLU A 502 19.63 -19.75 -13.12
N VAL A 503 18.55 -18.97 -13.18
CA VAL A 503 17.19 -19.50 -13.30
C VAL A 503 16.92 -20.08 -14.69
N ILE A 504 17.37 -19.40 -15.75
CA ILE A 504 17.21 -19.87 -17.14
C ILE A 504 18.02 -21.15 -17.36
N SER A 505 19.28 -21.20 -16.91
CA SER A 505 20.14 -22.38 -17.08
C SER A 505 19.69 -23.57 -16.23
N GLY A 506 19.34 -23.34 -14.95
CA GLY A 506 18.84 -24.39 -14.05
C GLY A 506 17.50 -24.99 -14.49
N SER A 507 16.70 -24.24 -15.25
CA SER A 507 15.48 -24.79 -15.86
C SER A 507 15.78 -25.82 -16.96
N ALA A 508 16.87 -25.65 -17.71
CA ALA A 508 17.26 -26.52 -18.81
C ALA A 508 17.85 -27.87 -18.35
N GLU A 509 18.45 -27.90 -17.15
CA GLU A 509 19.01 -29.12 -16.55
C GLU A 509 17.91 -30.04 -15.98
N ASN A 510 16.87 -29.47 -15.36
CA ASN A 510 15.76 -30.25 -14.79
C ASN A 510 14.88 -30.95 -15.85
N VAL A 511 14.84 -30.43 -17.09
CA VAL A 511 14.11 -31.06 -18.21
C VAL A 511 14.81 -32.34 -18.69
N LYS A 512 16.10 -32.53 -18.38
CA LYS A 512 16.85 -33.76 -18.72
C LYS A 512 16.73 -34.86 -17.66
N SER A 513 16.10 -34.58 -16.52
CA SER A 513 16.01 -35.50 -15.36
C SER A 513 14.61 -36.03 -15.06
N GLU A 514 13.59 -35.68 -15.84
CA GLU A 514 12.27 -36.34 -15.75
C GLU A 514 12.23 -37.55 -16.70
N PRO A 515 12.03 -38.78 -16.19
CA PRO A 515 11.93 -40.00 -17.01
C PRO A 515 10.61 -40.11 -17.79
#